data_AF-A0A368F0Z8-F1
#
_entry.id   AF-A0A368F0Z8-F1
#
_cell.length_a   1.000
_cell.length_b   1.000
_cell.length_c   1.000
_cell.angle_alpha   90.00
_cell.angle_beta   90.00
_cell.angle_gamma   90.00
#
_symmetry.space_group_name_H-M   'P 1'
#
loop_
_entity.id
_entity.type
_entity.pdbx_description
1 polymer ?
#
loop_
_entity_poly.entity_id
_entity_poly.type
_entity_poly.pdbx_seq_one_letter_code
_entity_poly.pdbx_strand_id
1 'polypeptide(L)'
;LFACVFDLFTVPIISNFFWISAEECKWTTDQEKVARKAAIKWRYHQFTSVRDDLWGNAIFVKEANAISVELKKKVQFQFVLLTDTMYR
;
A
#
# COMPACT_ATOMS: atom_id res chain seq x y z
N LEU A 1 5.77 -9.10 1.13
CA LEU A 1 6.50 -9.05 2.42
C LEU A 1 7.39 -7.81 2.56
N PHE A 2 8.32 -7.54 1.64
CA PHE A 2 9.25 -6.39 1.75
C PHE A 2 8.58 -5.01 1.77
N ALA A 3 7.46 -4.81 1.07
CA ALA A 3 6.74 -3.54 1.05
C ALA A 3 5.94 -3.28 2.35
N CYS A 4 5.30 -4.32 2.91
CA CYS A 4 4.45 -4.20 4.09
C CYS A 4 5.25 -4.01 5.39
N VAL A 5 6.49 -4.51 5.44
CA VAL A 5 7.39 -4.35 6.61
C VAL A 5 7.89 -2.92 6.75
N PHE A 6 8.03 -2.14 5.66
CA PHE A 6 8.40 -0.73 5.79
C PHE A 6 7.22 0.11 6.33
N ASP A 7 6.00 -0.09 5.86
CA ASP A 7 4.87 0.76 6.29
C ASP A 7 4.48 0.57 7.78
N LEU A 8 4.58 -0.64 8.33
CA LEU A 8 4.22 -0.94 9.74
C LEU A 8 5.29 -0.53 10.77
N PHE A 9 6.57 -0.45 10.39
CA PHE A 9 7.66 -0.09 11.31
C PHE A 9 8.04 1.38 11.25
N THR A 10 7.63 2.11 10.21
CA THR A 10 8.06 3.51 10.05
C THR A 10 7.31 4.45 11.00
N VAL A 11 6.08 4.15 11.42
CA VAL A 11 5.26 5.10 12.22
C VAL A 11 5.77 5.30 13.67
N PRO A 12 6.17 4.27 14.43
CA PRO A 12 6.68 4.47 15.80
C PRO A 12 8.18 4.72 15.87
N ILE A 13 8.94 4.31 14.85
CA ILE A 13 10.41 4.48 14.81
C ILE A 13 10.77 5.91 14.38
N ILE A 14 9.96 6.58 13.55
CA ILE A 14 10.21 7.98 13.18
C ILE A 14 10.27 8.88 14.42
N SER A 15 9.43 8.69 15.45
CA SER A 15 9.40 9.64 16.58
C SER A 15 10.68 9.63 17.44
N ASN A 16 11.30 8.46 17.62
CA ASN A 16 12.57 8.32 18.34
C ASN A 16 13.81 8.48 17.43
N PHE A 17 13.68 8.27 16.12
CA PHE A 17 14.78 8.41 15.16
C PHE A 17 14.92 9.85 14.61
N PHE A 18 13.86 10.66 14.70
CA PHE A 18 13.85 12.05 14.24
C PHE A 18 14.82 12.97 15.02
N TRP A 19 15.20 12.59 16.24
CA TRP A 19 16.17 13.35 17.04
C TRP A 19 17.64 12.96 16.81
N ILE A 20 17.93 11.81 16.18
CA ILE A 20 19.31 11.28 16.10
C ILE A 20 20.05 11.66 14.81
N SER A 21 19.42 12.17 13.74
CA SER A 21 20.10 12.27 12.43
C SER A 21 20.27 13.67 11.82
N ALA A 22 19.76 14.74 12.43
CA ALA A 22 19.84 16.07 11.81
C ALA A 22 21.28 16.62 11.72
N GLU A 23 22.16 16.30 12.67
CA GLU A 23 23.51 16.88 12.74
C GLU A 23 24.60 16.08 12.01
N GLU A 24 24.40 14.79 11.72
CA GLU A 24 25.45 13.95 11.11
C GLU A 24 25.14 13.48 9.68
N CYS A 25 23.93 13.69 9.16
CA CYS A 25 23.58 13.23 7.82
C CYS A 25 24.02 14.23 6.74
N LYS A 26 25.32 14.27 6.44
CA LYS A 26 25.87 15.02 5.30
C LYS A 26 25.77 14.18 4.03
N TRP A 27 24.61 14.20 3.39
CA TRP A 27 24.40 13.54 2.10
C TRP A 27 25.32 14.16 1.06
N THR A 28 26.00 13.33 0.27
CA THR A 28 26.65 13.82 -0.94
C THR A 28 25.59 14.12 -2.01
N THR A 29 25.89 15.00 -2.96
CA THR A 29 24.97 15.38 -4.05
C THR A 29 24.40 14.18 -4.80
N ASP A 30 25.22 13.12 -4.95
CA ASP A 30 24.78 11.88 -5.60
C ASP A 30 23.80 11.08 -4.73
N GLN A 31 24.06 10.98 -3.42
CA GLN A 31 23.13 10.33 -2.48
C GLN A 31 21.79 11.08 -2.45
N GLU A 32 21.81 12.42 -2.41
CA GLU A 32 20.60 13.24 -2.41
C GLU A 32 19.78 13.01 -3.69
N LYS A 33 20.47 12.95 -4.84
CA LYS A 33 19.84 12.66 -6.13
C LYS A 33 19.19 11.27 -6.16
N VAL A 34 19.83 10.27 -5.55
CA VAL A 34 19.27 8.90 -5.45
C VAL A 34 18.07 8.87 -4.52
N ALA A 35 18.16 9.46 -3.32
CA ALA A 35 17.03 9.52 -2.40
C ALA A 35 15.84 10.27 -2.98
N ARG A 36 16.07 11.41 -3.64
CA ARG A 36 15.00 12.16 -4.31
C ARG A 36 14.31 11.31 -5.38
N LYS A 37 15.06 10.59 -6.21
CA LYS A 37 14.49 9.66 -7.20
C LYS A 37 13.71 8.52 -6.55
N ALA A 38 14.22 7.94 -5.47
CA ALA A 38 13.55 6.89 -4.73
C ALA A 38 12.24 7.38 -4.08
N ALA A 39 12.26 8.56 -3.47
CA ALA A 39 11.08 9.19 -2.86
C ALA A 39 9.99 9.52 -3.90
N ILE A 40 10.39 10.03 -5.06
CA ILE A 40 9.47 10.27 -6.18
C ILE A 40 8.86 8.95 -6.65
N LYS A 41 9.68 7.92 -6.90
CA LYS A 41 9.18 6.60 -7.30
C LYS A 41 8.23 6.02 -6.25
N TRP A 42 8.60 6.10 -4.97
CA TRP A 42 7.74 5.64 -3.87
C TRP A 42 6.38 6.34 -3.91
N ARG A 43 6.34 7.69 -3.93
CA ARG A 43 5.10 8.49 -4.03
C ARG A 43 4.18 8.03 -5.16
N TYR A 44 4.74 7.72 -6.34
CA TYR A 44 3.95 7.28 -7.50
C TYR A 44 3.55 5.80 -7.45
N HIS A 45 4.23 4.98 -6.65
CA HIS A 45 4.02 3.53 -6.59
C HIS A 45 3.40 3.03 -5.27
N GLN A 46 3.07 3.90 -4.31
CA GLN A 46 2.54 3.48 -3.00
C GLN A 46 1.26 2.64 -3.10
N PHE A 47 0.48 2.85 -4.16
CA PHE A 47 -0.82 2.21 -4.37
C PHE A 47 -0.78 1.03 -5.34
N THR A 48 0.39 0.69 -5.86
CA THR A 48 0.55 -0.41 -6.82
C THR A 48 0.13 -1.73 -6.18
N SER A 49 0.58 -2.01 -4.95
CA SER A 49 0.21 -3.25 -4.24
C SER A 49 -1.29 -3.31 -3.97
N VAL A 50 -1.91 -2.24 -3.46
CA VAL A 50 -3.34 -2.23 -3.14
C VAL A 50 -4.19 -2.40 -4.39
N ARG A 51 -3.83 -1.74 -5.49
CA ARG A 51 -4.48 -1.95 -6.78
C ARG A 51 -4.35 -3.41 -7.20
N ASP A 52 -3.15 -3.96 -7.17
CA ASP A 52 -2.92 -5.32 -7.63
C ASP A 52 -3.65 -6.35 -6.74
N ASP A 53 -3.74 -6.11 -5.42
CA ASP A 53 -4.53 -6.91 -4.48
C ASP A 53 -6.04 -6.82 -4.75
N LEU A 54 -6.56 -5.62 -5.06
CA LEU A 54 -7.98 -5.43 -5.43
C LEU A 54 -8.31 -6.13 -6.75
N TRP A 55 -7.45 -6.00 -7.75
CA TRP A 55 -7.60 -6.67 -9.05
C TRP A 55 -7.50 -8.19 -8.92
N GLY A 56 -6.57 -8.69 -8.09
CA GLY A 56 -6.43 -10.11 -7.78
C GLY A 56 -7.66 -10.68 -7.08
N ASN A 57 -8.25 -9.93 -6.16
CA ASN A 57 -9.46 -10.37 -5.44
C ASN A 57 -10.74 -10.21 -6.27
N ALA A 58 -10.75 -9.37 -7.31
CA ALA A 58 -11.92 -9.10 -8.13
C ALA A 58 -12.52 -10.36 -8.77
N ILE A 59 -11.68 -11.35 -9.04
CA ILE A 59 -12.11 -12.66 -9.57
C ILE A 59 -13.07 -13.37 -8.62
N PHE A 60 -12.83 -13.31 -7.30
CA PHE A 60 -13.65 -14.01 -6.31
C PHE A 60 -15.08 -13.47 -6.26
N VAL A 61 -15.25 -12.16 -6.37
CA VAL A 61 -16.59 -11.56 -6.41
C VAL A 61 -17.33 -11.98 -7.69
N LYS A 62 -16.63 -12.09 -8.81
CA LYS A 62 -17.21 -12.59 -10.07
C LYS A 62 -17.64 -14.05 -9.94
N GLU A 63 -16.78 -14.91 -9.38
CA GLU A 63 -17.07 -16.33 -9.16
C GLU A 63 -18.22 -16.54 -8.18
N ALA A 64 -18.22 -15.82 -7.04
CA ALA A 64 -19.29 -15.88 -6.06
C ALA A 64 -20.65 -15.45 -6.65
N ASN A 65 -20.65 -14.42 -7.51
CA ASN A 65 -21.87 -14.00 -8.22
C ASN A 65 -22.32 -15.02 -9.27
N ALA A 66 -21.40 -15.66 -10.00
CA ALA A 66 -21.72 -16.73 -10.93
C ALA A 66 -22.38 -17.92 -10.22
N ILE A 67 -21.81 -18.35 -9.09
CA ILE A 67 -22.35 -19.43 -8.25
C ILE A 67 -23.72 -19.05 -7.68
N SER A 68 -23.91 -17.80 -7.24
CA SER A 68 -25.20 -17.31 -6.74
C SER A 68 -26.31 -17.48 -7.78
N VAL A 69 -26.01 -17.14 -9.04
CA VAL A 69 -26.95 -17.31 -10.17
C VAL A 69 -27.22 -18.78 -10.45
N GLU A 70 -26.18 -19.61 -10.53
CA GLU A 70 -26.30 -21.05 -10.79
C GLU A 70 -27.17 -21.76 -9.74
N LEU A 71 -27.02 -21.38 -8.46
CA LEU A 71 -27.77 -21.91 -7.34
C LEU A 71 -29.12 -21.21 -7.10
N LYS A 72 -29.53 -20.30 -7.99
CA LYS A 72 -30.77 -19.50 -7.90
C LYS A 72 -30.91 -18.76 -6.56
N LYS A 73 -29.79 -18.31 -5.98
CA LYS A 73 -29.77 -17.50 -4.77
C LYS A 73 -30.00 -16.04 -5.14
N LYS A 74 -30.76 -15.32 -4.30
CA LYS A 74 -31.05 -13.89 -4.49
C LYS A 74 -30.02 -13.02 -3.76
N VAL A 75 -28.73 -13.29 -3.99
CA VAL A 75 -27.62 -12.57 -3.33
C VAL A 75 -26.68 -12.04 -4.41
N GLN A 76 -26.22 -10.79 -4.24
CA GLN A 76 -25.13 -10.22 -5.03
C GLN A 76 -24.02 -9.76 -4.12
N PHE A 77 -22.78 -10.01 -4.55
CA PHE A 77 -21.56 -9.59 -3.89
C PHE A 77 -20.94 -8.41 -4.62
N GLN A 78 -20.42 -7.45 -3.86
CA GLN A 78 -19.74 -6.26 -4.35
C GLN A 78 -18.57 -5.92 -3.44
N PHE A 79 -17.52 -5.30 -3.99
CA PHE A 79 -16.50 -4.68 -3.17
C PHE A 79 -17.02 -3.39 -2.54
N VAL A 80 -16.70 -3.21 -1.26
CA VAL A 80 -16.85 -1.93 -0.59
C VAL A 80 -15.53 -1.58 0.06
N LEU A 81 -15.11 -0.33 -0.11
CA LEU A 81 -13.99 0.21 0.64
C LEU A 81 -14.53 0.62 2.03
N LEU A 82 -13.99 0.03 3.10
CA LEU A 82 -14.47 0.28 4.47
C LEU A 82 -13.86 1.52 5.12
N THR A 83 -12.85 2.13 4.50
CA THR A 83 -12.19 3.35 4.98
C THR A 83 -11.89 4.30 3.83
N ASP A 84 -12.23 5.58 3.99
CA ASP A 84 -11.96 6.63 2.98
C ASP A 84 -10.46 6.87 2.75
N THR A 85 -9.62 6.34 3.64
CA THR A 85 -8.16 6.32 3.52
C THR A 85 -7.68 4.92 3.19
N MET A 86 -6.79 4.81 2.19
CA MET A 86 -6.10 3.55 1.83
C MET A 86 -5.07 3.10 2.88
N TYR A 87 -4.86 3.92 3.90
CA TYR A 87 -3.95 3.65 5.01
C TYR A 87 -4.76 3.57 6.30
N ARG A 88 -4.44 2.55 7.10
CA ARG A 88 -4.70 2.49 8.53
C ARG A 88 -3.37 2.62 9.25
#